data_AF-A0A3A6PLM7-F1
#
_entry.id   AF-A0A3A6PLM7-F1
#
_cell.length_a   1.000
_cell.length_b   1.000
_cell.length_c   1.000
_cell.angle_alpha   90.00
_cell.angle_beta   90.00
_cell.angle_gamma   90.00
#
_symmetry.space_group_name_H-M   'P 1'
#
loop_
_entity.id
_entity.type
_entity.pdbx_description
1 polymer ?
#
loop_
_entity_poly.entity_id
_entity_poly.type
_entity_poly.pdbx_seq_one_letter_code
_entity_poly.pdbx_strand_id
1 'polypeptide(L)' 'MKRTYREEDAIPGYTSRIPRKGKILLANVFVDGMLQAPELYRTAQGELHFLSDQPPPAESRIIAQFIVIRP' A
#
# COMPACT_ATOMS: atom_id res chain seq x y z
N MET A 1 -6.62 14.99 3.36
CA MET A 1 -6.31 13.56 3.61
C MET A 1 -5.24 13.11 2.63
N LYS A 2 -4.30 12.29 3.09
CA LYS A 2 -3.16 11.81 2.29
C LYS A 2 -3.57 10.63 1.41
N ARG A 3 -3.19 10.66 0.13
CA ARG A 3 -3.56 9.64 -0.87
C ARG A 3 -2.39 8.74 -1.28
N THR A 4 -1.19 9.30 -1.27
CA THR A 4 0.04 8.58 -1.60
C THR A 4 0.82 8.34 -0.33
N TYR A 5 1.20 7.09 -0.10
CA TYR A 5 2.04 6.66 0.99
C TYR A 5 3.32 6.07 0.43
N ARG A 6 4.45 6.51 0.97
CA ARG A 6 5.79 6.11 0.56
C ARG A 6 6.44 5.25 1.63
N GLU A 7 7.57 4.65 1.29
CA GLU A 7 8.33 3.84 2.26
C GLU A 7 8.74 4.65 3.50
N GLU A 8 9.06 5.95 3.34
CA GLU A 8 9.37 6.86 4.44
C GLU A 8 8.17 7.21 5.36
N ASP A 9 6.95 6.91 4.93
CA ASP A 9 5.74 7.12 5.73
C ASP A 9 5.45 5.98 6.71
N ALA A 10 6.33 4.97 6.76
CA ALA A 10 6.22 3.88 7.71
C ALA A 10 6.22 4.41 9.15
N ILE A 11 5.35 3.85 9.98
CA ILE A 11 5.29 4.15 11.41
C ILE A 11 6.65 3.78 12.03
N PRO A 12 7.19 4.59 12.97
CA PRO A 12 8.43 4.27 13.66
C PRO A 12 8.46 2.83 14.20
N GLY A 13 9.55 2.11 13.93
CA GLY A 13 9.71 0.69 14.27
C GLY A 13 9.28 -0.29 13.18
N TYR A 14 8.67 0.18 12.09
CA TYR A 14 8.33 -0.63 10.92
C TYR A 14 9.15 -0.20 9.70
N THR A 15 9.59 -1.17 8.91
CA THR A 15 10.20 -0.91 7.59
C THR A 15 9.19 -1.25 6.51
N SER A 16 8.87 -0.29 5.66
CA SER A 16 8.04 -0.52 4.46
C SER A 16 8.93 -0.84 3.27
N ARG A 17 8.49 -1.78 2.43
CA ARG A 17 9.12 -2.08 1.15
C ARG A 17 8.05 -2.36 0.10
N ILE A 18 7.93 -1.48 -0.88
CA ILE A 18 6.91 -1.55 -1.93
C ILE A 18 7.60 -1.95 -3.25
N PRO A 19 7.41 -3.20 -3.74
CA PRO A 19 8.14 -3.71 -4.90
C PRO A 19 7.75 -3.02 -6.22
N ARG A 20 8.60 -3.16 -7.24
CA ARG A 20 8.23 -2.81 -8.63
C ARG A 20 7.09 -3.70 -9.13
N LYS A 21 6.11 -3.10 -9.82
CA LYS A 21 4.92 -3.77 -10.39
C LYS A 21 5.24 -5.07 -11.14
N GLY A 22 6.29 -5.10 -11.96
CA GLY A 22 6.68 -6.29 -12.73
C GLY A 22 7.15 -7.51 -11.92
N LYS A 23 7.29 -7.38 -10.59
CA LYS A 23 7.67 -8.49 -9.70
C LYS A 23 6.53 -8.93 -8.77
N ILE A 24 5.38 -8.25 -8.82
CA ILE A 24 4.25 -8.48 -7.92
C ILE A 24 3.25 -9.41 -8.59
N LEU A 25 2.98 -10.56 -7.96
CA LEU A 25 1.91 -11.48 -8.35
C LEU A 25 0.58 -11.05 -7.72
N LEU A 26 0.62 -10.65 -6.44
CA LEU A 26 -0.53 -10.18 -5.70
C LEU A 26 -0.13 -9.02 -4.80
N ALA A 27 -0.96 -8.00 -4.75
CA ALA A 27 -0.93 -6.97 -3.72
C ALA A 27 -2.27 -7.01 -2.99
N ASN A 28 -2.22 -7.03 -1.66
CA ASN A 28 -3.36 -6.84 -0.79
C ASN A 28 -3.11 -5.60 0.05
N VAL A 29 -4.09 -4.71 0.12
CA VAL A 29 -4.02 -3.50 0.96
C VAL A 29 -5.12 -3.57 1.99
N PHE A 30 -4.76 -3.36 3.25
CA PHE A 30 -5.68 -3.30 4.37
C PHE A 30 -5.66 -1.90 4.95
N VAL A 31 -6.85 -1.37 5.26
CA VAL A 31 -7.04 -0.12 6.00
C VAL A 31 -7.77 -0.48 7.28
N ASP A 32 -7.12 -0.25 8.44
CA ASP A 32 -7.63 -0.60 9.77
C ASP A 32 -8.09 -2.08 9.87
N GLY A 33 -7.38 -2.96 9.17
CA GLY A 33 -7.65 -4.41 9.12
C GLY A 33 -8.66 -4.84 8.06
N MET A 34 -9.33 -3.92 7.37
CA MET A 34 -10.28 -4.25 6.30
C MET A 34 -9.58 -4.33 4.94
N LEU A 35 -9.75 -5.46 4.24
CA LEU A 35 -9.23 -5.66 2.88
C LEU A 35 -9.88 -4.65 1.91
N GLN A 36 -9.05 -3.95 1.14
CA GLN A 36 -9.49 -3.00 0.13
C GLN A 36 -9.55 -3.68 -1.24
N ALA A 37 -10.54 -3.30 -2.04
CA ALA A 37 -10.68 -3.79 -3.40
C ALA A 37 -9.48 -3.31 -4.27
N PRO A 38 -8.88 -4.17 -5.11
CA PRO A 38 -7.69 -3.85 -5.91
C PRO A 38 -7.84 -2.62 -6.81
N GLU A 39 -9.05 -2.33 -7.29
CA GLU A 39 -9.38 -1.15 -8.11
C GLU A 39 -9.27 0.18 -7.35
N LEU A 40 -9.23 0.16 -6.02
CA LEU A 40 -9.16 1.34 -5.18
C LEU A 40 -7.73 1.85 -4.95
N TYR A 41 -6.71 1.12 -5.43
CA TYR A 41 -5.33 1.53 -5.25
C TYR A 41 -4.41 1.12 -6.41
N ARG A 42 -3.25 1.77 -6.47
CA ARG A 42 -2.14 1.41 -7.36
C ARG A 42 -0.85 1.35 -6.57
N THR A 43 0.02 0.45 -6.98
CA THR A 43 1.36 0.31 -6.42
C THR A 43 2.39 0.61 -7.52
N ALA A 44 3.37 1.43 -7.16
CA ALA A 44 4.58 1.68 -7.92
C ALA A 44 5.78 1.39 -7.00
N GLN A 45 6.99 1.40 -7.55
CA GLN A 45 8.17 1.18 -6.69
C GLN A 45 8.22 2.25 -5.60
N GLY A 46 8.21 1.80 -4.35
CA GLY A 46 8.27 2.69 -3.18
C GLY A 46 6.98 3.45 -2.87
N GLU A 47 5.89 3.25 -3.63
CA GLU A 47 4.68 4.07 -3.48
C GLU A 47 3.39 3.23 -3.55
N LEU A 48 2.47 3.50 -2.62
CA LEU A 48 1.08 3.08 -2.63
C LEU A 48 0.19 4.31 -2.81
N HIS A 49 -0.69 4.29 -3.81
CA HIS A 49 -1.59 5.40 -4.10
C HIS A 49 -3.05 4.94 -4.08
N PHE A 50 -3.88 5.58 -3.24
CA PHE A 50 -5.32 5.36 -3.22
C PHE A 50 -6.03 6.17 -4.31
N LEU A 51 -6.83 5.49 -5.12
CA LEU A 51 -7.56 6.04 -6.28
C LEU A 51 -8.94 6.59 -5.91
N SER A 52 -9.50 6.18 -4.77
CA SER A 52 -10.82 6.63 -4.31
C SER A 52 -10.85 8.14 -4.05
N ASP A 53 -12.00 8.77 -4.27
CA ASP A 53 -12.31 10.13 -3.84
C ASP A 53 -12.37 10.28 -2.31
N GLN A 54 -12.57 9.18 -1.58
CA GLN A 54 -12.53 9.06 -0.12
C GLN A 54 -11.30 8.22 0.30
N PRO A 55 -10.09 8.82 0.39
CA PRO A 55 -8.90 8.09 0.86
C PRO A 55 -9.01 7.72 2.34
N PRO A 56 -8.11 6.87 2.85
CA PRO A 56 -8.07 6.54 4.27
C PRO A 56 -8.07 7.80 5.16
N PRO A 57 -8.86 7.81 6.25
CA PRO A 57 -8.83 8.87 7.24
C PRO A 57 -7.42 9.13 7.79
N ALA A 58 -7.23 10.31 8.38
CA ALA A 58 -6.03 10.56 9.17
C ALA A 58 -5.94 9.51 10.31
N GLU A 59 -4.72 9.08 10.63
CA GLU A 59 -4.41 8.05 11.66
C GLU A 59 -4.79 6.60 11.31
N SER A 60 -5.40 6.32 10.15
CA SER A 60 -5.66 4.95 9.72
C SER A 60 -4.37 4.14 9.57
N ARG A 61 -4.40 2.89 10.02
CA ARG A 61 -3.29 1.94 9.86
C ARG A 61 -3.40 1.24 8.52
N ILE A 62 -2.39 1.41 7.68
CA ILE A 62 -2.34 0.83 6.34
C ILE A 62 -1.30 -0.29 6.30
N ILE A 63 -1.71 -1.48 5.85
CA ILE A 63 -0.82 -2.61 5.63
C ILE A 63 -0.89 -2.98 4.16
N ALA A 64 0.25 -2.92 3.46
CA ALA A 64 0.38 -3.42 2.10
C ALA A 64 1.17 -4.74 2.11
N GLN A 65 0.52 -5.84 1.78
CA GLN A 65 1.12 -7.16 1.67
C GLN A 65 1.34 -7.51 0.21
N PHE A 66 2.52 -8.01 -0.11
CA PHE A 66 2.91 -8.37 -1.47
C PHE A 66 3.32 -9.83 -1.56
N ILE A 67 2.77 -10.56 -2.53
CA ILE A 67 3.33 -11.82 -3.01
C ILE A 67 4.14 -11.49 -4.26
N VAL A 68 5.43 -11.81 -4.23
CA VAL A 68 6.37 -11.52 -5.32
C VAL A 68 7.00 -12.81 -5.83
N ILE A 69 7.19 -12.92 -7.14
CA ILE A 69 8.02 -13.98 -7.71
C ILE A 69 9.46 -13.50 -7.70
N ARG A 70 10.37 -14.33 -7.17
CA ARG A 70 11.82 -14.11 -7.21
C ARG A 70 12.45 -15.08 -8.20
N PRO A 71 13.44 -14.65 -8.99
CA PRO A 71 14.30 -15.58 -9.73
C PRO A 71 15.11 -16.45 -8.76
#